data_AF-A0A1W9WPV8-F1
#
_entry.id   AF-A0A1W9WPV8-F1
#
_cell.length_a   1.000
_cell.length_b   1.000
_cell.length_c   1.000
_cell.angle_alpha   90.00
_cell.angle_beta   90.00
_cell.angle_gamma   90.00
#
_symmetry.space_group_name_H-M   'P 1'
#
loop_
_entity.id
_entity.type
_entity.pdbx_description
1 polymer ?
#
loop_
_entity_poly.entity_id
_entity_poly.type
_entity_poly.pdbx_seq_one_letter_code
_entity_poly.pdbx_strand_id
1 'polypeptide(L)'
;MTCSMKNKKELKCCGKQKNKNEKEKKMNTATEIERTSNLPGAMGVRQTRDIAWWKNKPGYKPMILLLGLAIFICMVLTPIPKSLMNLVNEKAPPGYKLSKGCQTIIQTVNKKMSPKAYAAYQEAVKSGEPVPAEVRETLLSAEKVAKMAKIMVAILLIAALFWGTEAIPIGGTDIMVAVLMYLFFILPPNEIAKAYFKDAVFFIFGILAVAAGVSKTGLDKRIGLLLLSRIRSTKQFCFIFFPLLSVCAGFLSEHALVALLIPVVMGIYKETCRAHGVDKDPALATLLLLGLCFAGNIGGPGSPAAGGRNAIMVGYLAEMGIQGAGHEPQHHHQTGNCRTSQIRR
;
A
#
# COMPACT_ATOMS: atom_id res chain seq x y z
N MET A 1 -57.44 40.14 -32.94
CA MET A 1 -56.84 39.38 -31.83
C MET A 1 -55.39 39.80 -31.63
N THR A 2 -55.19 40.88 -30.90
CA THR A 2 -53.91 41.51 -30.58
C THR A 2 -53.49 41.13 -29.16
N CYS A 3 -52.86 39.96 -29.00
CA CYS A 3 -52.18 39.59 -27.74
C CYS A 3 -51.17 38.45 -27.95
N SER A 4 -50.15 38.64 -28.80
CA SER A 4 -49.07 37.64 -28.93
C SER A 4 -47.77 38.22 -29.49
N MET A 5 -47.21 39.25 -28.85
CA MET A 5 -45.80 39.67 -29.09
C MET A 5 -45.08 40.30 -27.89
N LYS A 6 -45.75 40.53 -26.74
CA LYS A 6 -45.12 41.20 -25.58
C LYS A 6 -44.20 40.31 -24.72
N ASN A 7 -44.30 38.97 -24.76
CA ASN A 7 -43.59 38.10 -23.80
C ASN A 7 -42.12 37.74 -24.17
N LYS A 8 -41.71 37.79 -25.45
CA LYS A 8 -40.33 37.45 -25.85
C LYS A 8 -39.30 38.54 -25.53
N LYS A 9 -39.72 39.81 -25.42
CA LYS A 9 -38.82 40.92 -25.06
C LYS A 9 -38.56 40.98 -23.54
N GLU A 10 -39.54 40.66 -22.71
CA GLU A 10 -39.36 40.68 -21.24
C GLU A 10 -38.47 39.54 -20.72
N LEU A 11 -38.58 38.33 -21.26
CA LEU A 11 -37.67 37.22 -20.93
C LEU A 11 -36.22 37.49 -21.34
N LYS A 12 -35.99 38.20 -22.46
CA LYS A 12 -34.64 38.62 -22.87
C LYS A 12 -34.10 39.75 -21.99
N CYS A 13 -34.92 40.70 -21.54
CA CYS A 13 -34.51 41.74 -20.59
C CYS A 13 -34.17 41.17 -19.20
N CYS A 14 -34.98 40.23 -18.69
CA CYS A 14 -34.78 39.61 -17.39
C CYS A 14 -33.49 38.75 -17.34
N GLY A 15 -33.20 37.99 -18.41
CA GLY A 15 -31.92 37.27 -18.54
C GLY A 15 -30.69 38.17 -18.69
N LYS A 16 -30.83 39.36 -19.31
CA LYS A 16 -29.75 40.33 -19.46
C LYS A 16 -29.49 41.10 -18.16
N GLN A 17 -30.54 41.41 -17.38
CA GLN A 17 -30.42 42.02 -16.05
C GLN A 17 -29.81 41.05 -15.01
N LYS A 18 -30.17 39.76 -15.04
CA LYS A 18 -29.57 38.76 -14.14
C LYS A 18 -28.05 38.59 -14.37
N ASN A 19 -27.63 38.53 -15.64
CA ASN A 19 -26.21 38.47 -16.01
C ASN A 19 -25.45 39.77 -15.74
N LYS A 20 -26.11 40.94 -15.82
CA LYS A 20 -25.50 42.24 -15.47
C LYS A 20 -25.29 42.36 -13.96
N ASN A 21 -26.29 41.98 -13.16
CA ASN A 21 -26.19 41.97 -11.70
C ASN A 21 -25.14 40.96 -11.19
N GLU A 22 -24.98 39.80 -11.84
CA GLU A 22 -23.95 38.82 -11.46
C GLU A 22 -22.52 39.28 -11.84
N LYS A 23 -22.38 40.00 -12.96
CA LYS A 23 -21.10 40.65 -13.34
C LYS A 23 -20.75 41.83 -12.43
N GLU A 24 -21.72 42.67 -12.04
CA GLU A 24 -21.52 43.75 -11.05
C GLU A 24 -21.14 43.19 -9.69
N LYS A 25 -21.76 42.07 -9.25
CA LYS A 25 -21.39 41.40 -8.00
C LYS A 25 -19.96 40.84 -8.03
N LYS A 26 -19.55 40.23 -9.15
CA LYS A 26 -18.18 39.72 -9.33
C LYS A 26 -17.15 40.85 -9.44
N MET A 27 -17.51 41.99 -10.05
CA MET A 27 -16.62 43.15 -10.16
C MET A 27 -16.44 43.86 -8.82
N ASN A 28 -17.51 44.08 -8.06
CA ASN A 28 -17.42 44.68 -6.72
C ASN A 28 -16.64 43.79 -5.73
N THR A 29 -16.79 42.46 -5.84
CA THR A 29 -16.00 41.52 -5.00
C THR A 29 -14.51 41.54 -5.38
N ALA A 30 -14.18 41.69 -6.67
CA ALA A 30 -12.78 41.81 -7.11
C ALA A 30 -12.15 43.15 -6.68
N THR A 31 -12.90 44.25 -6.74
CA THR A 31 -12.42 45.58 -6.31
C THR A 31 -12.26 45.69 -4.79
N GLU A 32 -13.00 44.90 -4.00
CA GLU A 32 -12.87 44.82 -2.55
C GLU A 32 -11.65 43.98 -2.10
N ILE A 33 -11.30 42.96 -2.89
CA ILE A 33 -10.05 42.18 -2.70
C ILE A 33 -8.82 43.03 -3.07
N GLU A 34 -8.93 43.90 -4.06
CA GLU A 34 -7.82 44.77 -4.48
C GLU A 34 -7.62 46.02 -3.58
N ARG A 35 -8.66 46.45 -2.85
CA ARG A 35 -8.54 47.49 -1.81
C ARG A 35 -7.89 47.01 -0.52
N THR A 36 -7.96 45.71 -0.22
CA THR A 36 -7.38 45.13 1.01
C THR A 36 -5.89 44.77 0.88
N SER A 37 -5.33 44.80 -0.34
CA SER A 37 -3.91 44.49 -0.60
C SER A 37 -2.97 45.71 -0.59
N ASN A 38 -3.50 46.94 -0.55
CA ASN A 38 -2.71 48.18 -0.72
C ASN A 38 -2.83 49.17 0.47
N LEU A 39 -2.75 48.68 1.72
CA LEU A 39 -2.56 49.53 2.89
C LEU A 39 -1.19 49.28 3.54
N PRO A 40 -0.28 50.27 3.56
CA PRO A 40 1.00 50.14 4.22
C PRO A 40 0.80 50.34 5.73
N GLY A 41 1.04 49.28 6.50
CA GLY A 41 1.26 49.37 7.95
C GLY A 41 0.00 49.58 8.80
N ALA A 42 -0.66 48.49 9.19
CA ALA A 42 -1.40 48.46 10.45
C ALA A 42 -1.43 47.03 11.02
N MET A 43 -0.88 46.92 12.23
CA MET A 43 -1.06 45.84 13.20
C MET A 43 -0.47 44.47 12.84
N GLY A 44 0.68 44.22 13.47
CA GLY A 44 1.38 42.96 13.45
C GLY A 44 0.45 41.80 13.82
N VAL A 45 0.31 40.88 12.86
CA VAL A 45 0.09 39.48 13.21
C VAL A 45 1.37 39.03 13.90
N ARG A 46 1.36 39.13 15.23
CA ARG A 46 2.18 38.26 16.07
C ARG A 46 1.77 36.86 15.64
N GLN A 47 2.53 36.23 14.75
CA GLN A 47 2.45 34.79 14.54
C GLN A 47 2.74 34.19 15.91
N THR A 48 1.69 33.90 16.66
CA THR A 48 1.79 32.92 17.71
C THR A 48 2.29 31.68 16.96
N ARG A 49 3.54 31.31 17.22
CA ARG A 49 4.03 29.94 17.01
C ARG A 49 3.23 29.07 17.99
N ASP A 50 1.93 28.99 17.77
CA ASP A 50 1.10 27.98 18.40
C ASP A 50 1.73 26.68 17.94
N ILE A 51 2.07 25.84 18.90
CA ILE A 51 2.82 24.62 18.74
C ILE A 51 1.89 23.63 18.01
N ALA A 52 1.65 23.87 16.73
CA ALA A 52 0.79 23.11 15.83
C ALA A 52 1.38 21.73 15.49
N TRP A 53 2.59 21.46 15.98
CA TRP A 53 3.26 20.16 15.91
C TRP A 53 2.49 19.07 16.65
N TRP A 54 1.75 19.40 17.71
CA TRP A 54 0.98 18.43 18.51
C TRP A 54 -0.44 18.17 18.00
N LYS A 55 -0.91 18.89 16.96
CA LYS A 55 -2.24 18.65 16.40
C LYS A 55 -2.23 17.38 15.56
N ASN A 56 -3.03 16.40 15.97
CA ASN A 56 -3.26 15.19 15.20
C ASN A 56 -3.82 15.53 13.81
N LYS A 57 -3.16 15.02 12.77
CA LYS A 57 -3.64 15.05 11.39
C LYS A 57 -3.68 13.60 10.86
N PRO A 58 -4.55 13.28 9.89
CA PRO A 58 -4.48 11.99 9.19
C PRO A 58 -3.06 11.78 8.62
N GLY A 59 -2.42 10.66 8.94
CA GLY A 59 -1.03 10.39 8.56
C GLY A 59 0.05 11.12 9.37
N TYR A 60 -0.32 11.86 10.43
CA TYR A 60 0.64 12.47 11.37
C TYR A 60 0.06 12.56 12.78
N LYS A 61 0.37 11.55 13.60
CA LYS A 61 -0.07 11.44 15.00
C LYS A 61 1.13 11.48 15.95
N PRO A 62 1.62 12.67 16.33
CA PRO A 62 2.89 12.85 17.03
C PRO A 62 2.99 12.09 18.36
N MET A 63 1.89 12.00 19.12
CA MET A 63 1.87 11.22 20.37
C MET A 63 2.09 9.72 20.13
N ILE A 64 1.53 9.17 19.06
CA ILE A 64 1.69 7.75 18.71
C ILE A 64 3.10 7.48 18.19
N LEU A 65 3.69 8.44 17.46
CA LEU A 65 5.08 8.37 17.02
C LEU A 65 6.04 8.31 18.21
N LEU A 66 5.83 9.17 19.22
CA LEU A 66 6.63 9.16 20.45
C LEU A 66 6.45 7.86 21.23
N LEU A 67 5.23 7.34 21.32
CA LEU A 67 4.97 6.04 21.93
C LEU A 67 5.70 4.90 21.19
N GLY A 68 5.61 4.86 19.86
CA GLY A 68 6.31 3.87 19.03
C GLY A 68 7.83 3.96 19.21
N LEU A 69 8.38 5.17 19.25
CA LEU A 69 9.80 5.40 19.51
C LEU A 69 10.21 4.94 20.92
N ALA A 70 9.40 5.23 21.95
CA ALA A 70 9.66 4.80 23.32
C ALA A 70 9.65 3.26 23.43
N ILE A 71 8.68 2.59 22.79
CA ILE A 71 8.61 1.13 22.71
C ILE A 71 9.86 0.57 22.02
N PHE A 72 10.29 1.19 20.91
CA PHE A 72 11.51 0.78 20.21
C PHE A 72 12.73 0.83 21.09
N ILE A 73 12.95 1.98 21.72
CA ILE A 73 14.11 2.24 22.55
C ILE A 73 14.11 1.27 23.74
N CYS A 74 12.96 1.05 24.37
CA CYS A 74 12.81 0.09 25.44
C CYS A 74 13.19 -1.35 24.98
N MET A 75 12.69 -1.80 23.83
CA MET A 75 13.03 -3.12 23.29
C MET A 75 14.50 -3.25 22.88
N VAL A 76 15.11 -2.19 22.36
CA VAL A 76 16.53 -2.19 22.00
C VAL A 76 17.42 -2.24 23.25
N LEU A 77 17.07 -1.50 24.30
CA LEU A 77 17.85 -1.40 25.54
C LEU A 77 17.70 -2.60 26.49
N THR A 78 16.57 -3.29 26.47
CA THR A 78 16.37 -4.50 27.31
C THR A 78 17.41 -5.59 27.02
N PRO A 79 17.86 -6.35 28.03
CA PRO A 79 18.82 -7.44 27.82
C PRO A 79 18.24 -8.53 26.91
N ILE A 80 19.12 -9.27 26.23
CA ILE A 80 18.72 -10.34 25.32
C ILE A 80 18.07 -11.47 26.13
N PRO A 81 16.84 -11.91 25.80
CA PRO A 81 16.19 -13.00 26.52
C PRO A 81 16.95 -14.33 26.29
N LYS A 82 17.12 -15.11 27.36
CA LYS A 82 17.84 -16.40 27.31
C LYS A 82 17.22 -17.40 26.34
N SER A 83 15.90 -17.36 26.17
CA SER A 83 15.18 -18.20 25.19
C SER A 83 15.64 -17.96 23.75
N LEU A 84 15.94 -16.71 23.39
CA LEU A 84 16.44 -16.36 22.05
C LEU A 84 17.87 -16.86 21.85
N MET A 85 18.70 -16.79 22.89
CA MET A 85 20.05 -17.36 22.85
C MET A 85 20.02 -18.88 22.67
N ASN A 86 19.08 -19.57 23.32
CA ASN A 86 18.91 -21.01 23.13
C ASN A 86 18.47 -21.32 21.70
N LEU A 87 17.46 -20.61 21.17
CA LEU A 87 16.93 -20.82 19.82
C LEU A 87 17.99 -20.61 18.72
N VAL A 88 18.83 -19.60 18.87
CA VAL A 88 19.87 -19.27 17.87
C VAL A 88 20.98 -20.33 17.84
N ASN A 89 21.26 -20.98 18.98
CA ASN A 89 22.24 -22.05 19.10
C ASN A 89 21.66 -23.46 18.84
N GLU A 90 20.34 -23.59 18.84
CA GLU A 90 19.66 -24.87 18.63
C GLU A 90 19.95 -25.45 17.23
N LYS A 91 20.18 -26.76 17.19
CA LYS A 91 20.36 -27.49 15.92
C LYS A 91 18.98 -27.78 15.34
N ALA A 92 18.73 -27.31 14.12
CA ALA A 92 17.45 -27.50 13.41
C ALA A 92 16.20 -27.09 14.23
N PRO A 93 16.05 -25.78 14.55
CA PRO A 93 14.91 -25.32 15.33
C PRO A 93 13.59 -25.52 14.57
N PRO A 94 12.50 -25.87 15.28
CA PRO A 94 11.20 -26.13 14.67
C PRO A 94 10.65 -24.86 14.00
N GLY A 95 10.13 -24.99 12.77
CA GLY A 95 9.48 -23.90 12.04
C GLY A 95 10.42 -22.96 11.26
N TYR A 96 11.75 -23.11 11.36
CA TYR A 96 12.69 -22.30 10.58
C TYR A 96 13.45 -23.14 9.54
N LYS A 97 13.27 -22.82 8.25
CA LYS A 97 14.03 -23.49 7.17
C LYS A 97 15.46 -22.94 7.13
N LEU A 98 16.41 -23.75 7.61
CA LEU A 98 17.84 -23.46 7.53
C LEU A 98 18.34 -23.43 6.08
N SER A 99 19.37 -22.63 5.83
CA SER A 99 20.04 -22.65 4.51
C SER A 99 20.77 -23.97 4.27
N LYS A 100 20.82 -24.43 3.00
CA LYS A 100 21.50 -25.68 2.62
C LYS A 100 22.91 -25.76 3.24
N GLY A 101 23.17 -26.84 3.99
CA GLY A 101 24.45 -27.11 4.67
C GLY A 101 24.66 -26.38 6.00
N CYS A 102 23.63 -25.74 6.57
CA CYS A 102 23.69 -25.08 7.89
C CYS A 102 22.87 -25.87 8.91
N GLN A 103 23.40 -26.05 10.12
CA GLN A 103 22.71 -26.74 11.23
C GLN A 103 22.08 -25.77 12.22
N THR A 104 22.58 -24.54 12.32
CA THR A 104 22.10 -23.52 13.27
C THR A 104 21.72 -22.21 12.57
N ILE A 105 20.93 -21.38 13.26
CA ILE A 105 20.55 -20.05 12.75
C ILE A 105 21.79 -19.18 12.54
N ILE A 106 22.78 -19.27 13.45
CA ILE A 106 24.04 -18.51 13.35
C ILE A 106 24.75 -18.78 12.03
N GLN A 107 24.84 -20.06 11.66
CA GLN A 107 25.45 -20.48 10.40
C GLN A 107 24.69 -19.92 9.19
N THR A 108 23.37 -19.94 9.22
CA THR A 108 22.52 -19.37 8.16
C THR A 108 22.72 -17.86 8.03
N VAL A 109 22.76 -17.13 9.15
CA VAL A 109 22.97 -15.68 9.16
C VAL A 109 24.38 -15.32 8.68
N ASN A 110 25.41 -16.01 9.17
CA ASN A 110 26.80 -15.80 8.72
C ASN A 110 26.98 -16.08 7.24
N LYS A 111 26.33 -17.12 6.70
CA LYS A 111 26.32 -17.41 5.26
C LYS A 111 25.73 -16.26 4.43
N LYS A 112 24.68 -15.61 4.94
CA LYS A 112 24.02 -14.48 4.25
C LYS A 112 24.78 -13.16 4.38
N MET A 113 25.33 -12.87 5.55
CA MET A 113 26.03 -11.60 5.82
C MET A 113 27.44 -11.58 5.22
N SER A 114 28.18 -12.68 5.35
CA SER A 114 29.59 -12.79 4.96
C SER A 114 29.85 -14.09 4.21
N PRO A 115 29.38 -14.23 2.95
CA PRO A 115 29.42 -15.50 2.22
C PRO A 115 30.85 -16.02 2.00
N LYS A 116 31.82 -15.12 1.76
CA LYS A 116 33.23 -15.50 1.56
C LYS A 116 33.87 -16.05 2.84
N ALA A 117 33.70 -15.35 3.96
CA ALA A 117 34.22 -15.79 5.26
C ALA A 117 33.57 -17.10 5.71
N TYR A 118 32.26 -17.25 5.47
CA TYR A 118 31.55 -18.49 5.79
C TYR A 118 32.00 -19.68 4.93
N ALA A 119 32.32 -19.46 3.64
CA ALA A 119 32.88 -20.50 2.79
C ALA A 119 34.25 -20.98 3.27
N ALA A 120 35.15 -20.05 3.62
CA ALA A 120 36.46 -20.36 4.19
C ALA A 120 36.35 -21.10 5.55
N TYR A 121 35.39 -20.69 6.39
CA TYR A 121 35.08 -21.39 7.64
C TYR A 121 34.63 -22.84 7.39
N GLN A 122 33.73 -23.05 6.43
CA GLN A 122 33.23 -24.38 6.07
C GLN A 122 34.33 -25.27 5.47
N GLU A 123 35.25 -24.69 4.71
CA GLU A 123 36.40 -25.41 4.16
C GLU A 123 37.36 -25.86 5.26
N ALA A 124 37.76 -24.95 6.16
CA ALA A 124 38.61 -25.27 7.32
C ALA A 124 38.00 -26.35 8.23
N VAL A 125 36.69 -26.28 8.48
CA VAL A 125 35.98 -27.30 9.28
C VAL A 125 35.96 -28.66 8.57
N LYS A 126 35.89 -28.69 7.24
CA LYS A 126 35.92 -29.94 6.46
C LYS A 126 37.33 -30.53 6.36
N SER A 127 38.35 -29.70 6.23
CA SER A 127 39.76 -30.14 6.17
C SER A 127 40.33 -30.50 7.54
N GLY A 128 39.63 -30.16 8.64
CA GLY A 128 40.12 -30.36 10.00
C GLY A 128 41.20 -29.36 10.40
N GLU A 129 41.45 -28.34 9.57
CA GLU A 129 42.42 -27.30 9.83
C GLU A 129 41.88 -26.27 10.84
N PRO A 130 42.76 -25.67 11.66
CA PRO A 130 42.36 -24.60 12.56
C PRO A 130 41.86 -23.40 11.74
N VAL A 131 40.63 -22.99 11.99
CA VAL A 131 40.01 -21.83 11.32
C VAL A 131 40.89 -20.59 11.49
N PRO A 132 41.25 -19.87 10.41
CA PRO A 132 42.04 -18.65 10.48
C PRO A 132 41.42 -17.60 11.41
N ALA A 133 42.25 -16.87 12.16
CA ALA A 133 41.79 -15.86 13.13
C ALA A 133 40.95 -14.75 12.47
N GLU A 134 41.36 -14.30 11.28
CA GLU A 134 40.65 -13.30 10.47
C GLU A 134 39.21 -13.72 10.13
N VAL A 135 39.02 -15.02 9.82
CA VAL A 135 37.70 -15.58 9.51
C VAL A 135 36.84 -15.65 10.77
N ARG A 136 37.42 -16.00 11.93
CA ARG A 136 36.70 -16.04 13.21
C ARG A 136 36.22 -14.68 13.66
N GLU A 137 37.01 -13.63 13.49
CA GLU A 137 36.61 -12.26 13.82
C GLU A 137 35.50 -11.73 12.91
N THR A 138 35.53 -12.11 11.64
CA THR A 138 34.54 -11.69 10.64
C THR A 138 33.17 -12.35 10.85
N LEU A 139 33.11 -13.51 11.51
CA LEU A 139 31.87 -14.24 11.78
C LEU A 139 31.12 -13.63 12.96
N LEU A 140 29.79 -13.52 12.82
CA LEU A 140 28.93 -13.05 13.90
C LEU A 140 28.81 -14.10 15.01
N SER A 141 29.09 -13.67 16.23
CA SER A 141 28.82 -14.41 17.47
C SER A 141 27.32 -14.63 17.70
N ALA A 142 26.96 -15.65 18.48
CA ALA A 142 25.57 -15.95 18.86
C ALA A 142 24.85 -14.73 19.48
N GLU A 143 25.53 -13.95 20.31
CA GLU A 143 24.97 -12.77 20.96
C GLU A 143 24.60 -11.68 19.94
N LYS A 144 25.49 -11.38 18.98
CA LYS A 144 25.23 -10.44 17.89
C LYS A 144 24.03 -10.88 17.04
N VAL A 145 23.95 -12.16 16.68
CA VAL A 145 22.83 -12.71 15.91
C VAL A 145 21.51 -12.61 16.68
N ALA A 146 21.50 -12.95 17.98
CA ALA A 146 20.32 -12.80 18.83
C ALA A 146 19.91 -11.32 18.97
N LYS A 147 20.87 -10.40 19.10
CA LYS A 147 20.60 -8.96 19.13
C LYS A 147 19.95 -8.47 17.84
N MET A 148 20.43 -8.90 16.67
CA MET A 148 19.83 -8.58 15.37
C MET A 148 18.39 -9.08 15.28
N ALA A 149 18.13 -10.33 15.69
CA ALA A 149 16.79 -10.90 15.70
C ALA A 149 15.83 -10.11 16.61
N LYS A 150 16.29 -9.73 17.81
CA LYS A 150 15.51 -8.89 18.74
C LYS A 150 15.15 -7.54 18.12
N ILE A 151 16.13 -6.86 17.50
CA ILE A 151 15.90 -5.57 16.84
C ILE A 151 14.91 -5.72 15.69
N MET A 152 15.01 -6.79 14.89
CA MET A 152 14.07 -7.05 13.79
C MET A 152 12.63 -7.21 14.30
N VAL A 153 12.43 -7.93 15.42
CA VAL A 153 11.12 -8.06 16.06
C VAL A 153 10.62 -6.70 16.56
N ALA A 154 11.49 -5.88 17.14
CA ALA A 154 11.11 -4.53 17.58
C ALA A 154 10.67 -3.64 16.39
N ILE A 155 11.41 -3.68 15.27
CA ILE A 155 11.04 -2.98 14.03
C ILE A 155 9.67 -3.46 13.53
N LEU A 156 9.43 -4.77 13.52
CA LEU A 156 8.15 -5.34 13.09
C LEU A 156 6.98 -4.87 13.97
N LEU A 157 7.16 -4.84 15.29
CA LEU A 157 6.11 -4.40 16.22
C LEU A 157 5.74 -2.92 16.02
N ILE A 158 6.72 -2.07 15.75
CA ILE A 158 6.47 -0.64 15.49
C ILE A 158 5.83 -0.45 14.12
N ALA A 159 6.28 -1.19 13.10
CA ALA A 159 5.65 -1.17 11.80
C ALA A 159 4.17 -1.56 11.91
N ALA A 160 3.86 -2.63 12.64
CA ALA A 160 2.49 -3.06 12.91
C ALA A 160 1.67 -1.99 13.66
N LEU A 161 2.26 -1.35 14.67
CA LEU A 161 1.61 -0.25 15.40
C LEU A 161 1.34 0.94 14.49
N PHE A 162 2.29 1.34 13.64
CA PHE A 162 2.13 2.47 12.72
C PHE A 162 1.16 2.18 11.58
N TRP A 163 1.13 0.95 11.06
CA TRP A 163 0.10 0.53 10.09
C TRP A 163 -1.30 0.54 10.72
N GLY A 164 -1.47 -0.02 11.93
CA GLY A 164 -2.77 -0.09 12.59
C GLY A 164 -3.31 1.26 13.07
N THR A 165 -2.41 2.20 13.41
CA THR A 165 -2.80 3.54 13.90
C THR A 165 -2.78 4.62 12.82
N GLU A 166 -2.28 4.31 11.63
CA GLU A 166 -2.02 5.27 10.54
C GLU A 166 -1.25 6.51 11.03
N ALA A 167 -0.26 6.30 11.91
CA ALA A 167 0.57 7.37 12.46
C ALA A 167 1.48 8.01 11.41
N ILE A 168 1.91 7.20 10.43
CA ILE A 168 2.66 7.56 9.22
C ILE A 168 1.88 6.92 8.04
N PRO A 169 1.85 7.51 6.84
CA PRO A 169 1.33 6.84 5.64
C PRO A 169 1.97 5.47 5.46
N ILE A 170 1.21 4.48 5.00
CA ILE A 170 1.65 3.07 4.89
C ILE A 170 3.02 2.94 4.19
N GLY A 171 3.17 3.56 3.01
CA GLY A 171 4.45 3.54 2.29
C GLY A 171 5.59 4.29 3.00
N GLY A 172 5.29 5.28 3.85
CA GLY A 172 6.28 5.94 4.70
C GLY A 172 6.79 5.02 5.81
N THR A 173 5.90 4.22 6.40
CA THR A 173 6.28 3.17 7.36
C THR A 173 7.18 2.12 6.71
N ASP A 174 6.90 1.73 5.46
CA ASP A 174 7.71 0.75 4.73
C ASP A 174 9.13 1.29 4.50
N ILE A 175 9.29 2.53 4.02
CA ILE A 175 10.61 3.16 3.85
C ILE A 175 11.34 3.25 5.20
N MET A 176 10.64 3.59 6.27
CA MET A 176 11.22 3.61 7.63
C MET A 176 11.78 2.22 8.01
N VAL A 177 11.05 1.13 7.74
CA VAL A 177 11.54 -0.24 7.99
C VAL A 177 12.80 -0.53 7.20
N ALA A 178 12.86 -0.17 5.90
CA ALA A 178 14.06 -0.35 5.08
C ALA A 178 15.28 0.40 5.66
N VAL A 179 15.08 1.66 6.07
CA VAL A 179 16.12 2.50 6.65
C VAL A 179 16.60 1.93 7.99
N LEU A 180 15.68 1.50 8.87
CA LEU A 180 16.05 0.88 10.15
C LEU A 180 16.81 -0.43 9.94
N MET A 181 16.41 -1.27 8.99
CA MET A 181 17.14 -2.51 8.66
C MET A 181 18.58 -2.23 8.23
N TYR A 182 18.81 -1.15 7.46
CA TYR A 182 20.14 -0.73 7.07
C TYR A 182 20.95 -0.14 8.25
N LEU A 183 20.36 0.79 9.01
CA LEU A 183 21.03 1.46 10.15
C LEU A 183 21.44 0.49 11.26
N PHE A 184 20.64 -0.54 11.50
CA PHE A 184 20.94 -1.58 12.50
C PHE A 184 21.75 -2.76 11.92
N PHE A 185 22.24 -2.64 10.69
CA PHE A 185 23.05 -3.66 10.00
C PHE A 185 22.39 -5.05 9.97
N ILE A 186 21.05 -5.10 9.88
CA ILE A 186 20.30 -6.36 9.93
C ILE A 186 20.50 -7.15 8.64
N LEU A 187 20.37 -6.48 7.49
CA LEU A 187 20.62 -7.02 6.16
C LEU A 187 21.51 -6.06 5.36
N PRO A 188 22.34 -6.55 4.42
CA PRO A 188 23.08 -5.70 3.50
C PRO A 188 22.13 -5.00 2.51
N PRO A 189 22.48 -3.81 1.98
CA PRO A 189 21.61 -3.01 1.11
C PRO A 189 21.04 -3.76 -0.10
N ASN A 190 21.86 -4.60 -0.73
CA ASN A 190 21.45 -5.39 -1.90
C ASN A 190 20.35 -6.41 -1.54
N GLU A 191 20.41 -7.00 -0.35
CA GLU A 191 19.39 -7.96 0.10
C GLU A 191 18.12 -7.22 0.56
N ILE A 192 18.25 -6.03 1.15
CA ILE A 192 17.10 -5.16 1.43
C ILE A 192 16.40 -4.80 0.11
N ALA A 193 17.14 -4.33 -0.91
CA ALA A 193 16.56 -3.98 -2.21
C ALA A 193 15.82 -5.18 -2.85
N LYS A 194 16.42 -6.37 -2.85
CA LYS A 194 15.77 -7.60 -3.33
C LYS A 194 14.48 -7.92 -2.58
N ALA A 195 14.42 -7.65 -1.28
CA ALA A 195 13.21 -7.88 -0.49
C ALA A 195 12.05 -6.96 -0.91
N TYR A 196 12.33 -5.73 -1.36
CA TYR A 196 11.34 -4.77 -1.83
C TYR A 196 10.94 -4.97 -3.30
N PHE A 197 11.86 -5.47 -4.14
CA PHE A 197 11.64 -5.70 -5.57
C PHE A 197 11.37 -7.17 -5.90
N LYS A 198 10.32 -7.75 -5.31
CA LYS A 198 9.83 -9.09 -5.69
C LYS A 198 9.00 -9.03 -6.98
N ASP A 199 8.93 -10.14 -7.71
CA ASP A 199 8.13 -10.25 -8.95
C ASP A 199 6.66 -9.87 -8.76
N ALA A 200 6.08 -10.22 -7.60
CA ALA A 200 4.72 -9.83 -7.23
C ALA A 200 4.52 -8.31 -7.23
N VAL A 201 5.54 -7.53 -6.88
CA VAL A 201 5.49 -6.05 -6.87
C VAL A 201 5.46 -5.52 -8.30
N PHE A 202 6.31 -6.05 -9.20
CA PHE A 202 6.29 -5.70 -10.62
C PHE A 202 4.96 -6.05 -11.29
N PHE A 203 4.39 -7.21 -10.94
CA PHE A 203 3.07 -7.63 -11.40
C PHE A 203 1.98 -6.63 -10.98
N ILE A 204 1.98 -6.20 -9.71
CA ILE A 204 1.05 -5.17 -9.21
C ILE A 204 1.23 -3.85 -9.97
N PHE A 205 2.47 -3.41 -10.22
CA PHE A 205 2.72 -2.21 -11.02
C PHE A 205 2.13 -2.32 -12.43
N GLY A 206 2.28 -3.47 -13.09
CA GLY A 206 1.71 -3.73 -14.40
C GLY A 206 0.19 -3.63 -14.42
N ILE A 207 -0.48 -4.26 -13.44
CA ILE A 207 -1.94 -4.22 -13.32
C ILE A 207 -2.45 -2.81 -13.06
N LEU A 208 -1.79 -2.05 -12.16
CA LEU A 208 -2.15 -0.67 -11.87
C LEU A 208 -1.99 0.23 -13.11
N ALA A 209 -0.96 0.01 -13.92
CA ALA A 209 -0.77 0.73 -15.18
C ALA A 209 -1.91 0.43 -16.19
N VAL A 210 -2.30 -0.84 -16.32
CA VAL A 210 -3.44 -1.26 -17.16
C VAL A 210 -4.75 -0.66 -16.64
N ALA A 211 -5.00 -0.75 -15.33
CA ALA A 211 -6.19 -0.19 -14.69
C ALA A 211 -6.30 1.33 -14.90
N ALA A 212 -5.19 2.06 -14.80
CA ALA A 212 -5.15 3.48 -15.10
C ALA A 212 -5.43 3.77 -16.59
N GLY A 213 -4.92 2.93 -17.51
CA GLY A 213 -5.23 3.02 -18.94
C GLY A 213 -6.73 2.81 -19.24
N VAL A 214 -7.33 1.78 -18.63
CA VAL A 214 -8.77 1.48 -18.73
C VAL A 214 -9.62 2.61 -18.17
N SER A 215 -9.21 3.19 -17.04
CA SER A 215 -9.90 4.34 -16.43
C SER A 215 -9.85 5.59 -17.31
N LYS A 216 -8.73 5.80 -18.02
CA LYS A 216 -8.58 6.91 -18.97
C LYS A 216 -9.44 6.74 -20.23
N THR A 217 -9.59 5.51 -20.73
CA THR A 217 -10.43 5.26 -21.91
C THR A 217 -11.93 5.30 -21.60
N GLY A 218 -12.30 5.25 -20.31
CA GLY A 218 -13.70 5.22 -19.86
C GLY A 218 -14.38 3.90 -20.16
N LEU A 219 -13.61 2.84 -20.44
CA LEU A 219 -14.13 1.49 -20.67
C LEU A 219 -14.86 0.97 -19.42
N ASP A 220 -14.29 1.23 -18.25
CA ASP A 220 -14.89 0.98 -16.94
C ASP A 220 -16.27 1.67 -16.78
N LYS A 221 -16.41 2.93 -17.20
CA LYS A 221 -17.69 3.67 -17.19
C LYS A 221 -18.71 3.05 -18.13
N ARG A 222 -18.29 2.64 -19.33
CA ARG A 222 -19.17 1.99 -20.32
C ARG A 222 -19.67 0.65 -19.80
N ILE A 223 -18.80 -0.16 -19.20
CA ILE A 223 -19.16 -1.44 -18.58
C ILE A 223 -20.15 -1.19 -17.43
N GLY A 224 -19.87 -0.23 -16.54
CA GLY A 224 -20.77 0.15 -15.46
C GLY A 224 -22.16 0.55 -15.97
N LEU A 225 -22.24 1.42 -16.97
CA LEU A 225 -23.51 1.85 -17.56
C LEU A 225 -24.26 0.69 -18.26
N LEU A 226 -23.54 -0.20 -18.96
CA LEU A 226 -24.14 -1.37 -19.61
C LEU A 226 -24.78 -2.30 -18.56
N LEU A 227 -24.05 -2.61 -17.49
CA LEU A 227 -24.53 -3.43 -16.38
C LEU A 227 -25.78 -2.83 -15.72
N LEU A 228 -25.81 -1.51 -15.55
CA LEU A 228 -26.95 -0.82 -14.95
C LEU A 228 -28.16 -0.71 -15.88
N SER A 229 -27.94 -0.53 -17.19
CA SER A 229 -29.03 -0.32 -18.16
C SER A 229 -30.05 -1.45 -18.20
N ARG A 230 -29.65 -2.66 -17.77
CA ARG A 230 -30.50 -3.85 -17.78
C ARG A 230 -31.39 -3.97 -16.54
N ILE A 231 -31.13 -3.19 -15.49
CA ILE A 231 -31.68 -3.37 -14.15
C ILE A 231 -32.78 -2.34 -13.90
N ARG A 232 -34.00 -2.82 -13.62
CA ARG A 232 -35.18 -1.95 -13.46
C ARG A 232 -35.85 -2.03 -12.09
N SER A 233 -35.36 -2.87 -11.19
CA SER A 233 -35.94 -3.08 -9.86
C SER A 233 -34.87 -3.31 -8.81
N THR A 234 -35.14 -2.91 -7.57
CA THR A 234 -34.31 -3.18 -6.38
C THR A 234 -34.01 -4.67 -6.21
N LYS A 235 -34.96 -5.56 -6.53
CA LYS A 235 -34.73 -7.02 -6.49
C LYS A 235 -33.69 -7.46 -7.51
N GLN A 236 -33.76 -6.93 -8.73
CA GLN A 236 -32.77 -7.21 -9.77
C GLN A 236 -31.40 -6.61 -9.41
N PHE A 237 -31.37 -5.47 -8.72
CA PHE A 237 -30.14 -4.91 -8.19
C PHE A 237 -29.48 -5.87 -7.20
N CYS A 238 -30.23 -6.40 -6.24
CA CYS A 238 -29.67 -7.35 -5.27
C CYS A 238 -29.24 -8.70 -5.88
N PHE A 239 -30.08 -9.30 -6.71
CA PHE A 239 -29.86 -10.67 -7.20
C PHE A 239 -29.09 -10.77 -8.52
N ILE A 240 -28.94 -9.68 -9.27
CA ILE A 240 -28.25 -9.67 -10.57
C ILE A 240 -27.04 -8.72 -10.53
N PHE A 241 -27.24 -7.47 -10.09
CA PHE A 241 -26.14 -6.49 -10.09
C PHE A 241 -25.00 -6.89 -9.17
N PHE A 242 -25.28 -7.15 -7.88
CA PHE A 242 -24.24 -7.41 -6.89
C PHE A 242 -23.43 -8.68 -7.18
N PRO A 243 -24.02 -9.82 -7.54
CA PRO A 243 -23.24 -11.00 -7.92
C PRO A 243 -22.38 -10.75 -9.16
N LEU A 244 -22.93 -10.11 -10.18
CA LEU A 244 -22.18 -9.79 -11.41
C LEU A 244 -21.04 -8.81 -11.14
N LEU A 245 -21.29 -7.82 -10.29
CA LEU A 245 -20.28 -6.88 -9.83
C LEU A 245 -19.17 -7.60 -9.05
N SER A 246 -19.51 -8.57 -8.20
CA SER A 246 -18.55 -9.40 -7.48
C SER A 246 -17.66 -10.18 -8.45
N VAL A 247 -18.21 -10.73 -9.52
CA VAL A 247 -17.40 -11.40 -10.56
C VAL A 247 -16.46 -10.39 -11.24
N CYS A 248 -16.96 -9.20 -11.59
CA CYS A 248 -16.12 -8.15 -12.20
C CYS A 248 -15.01 -7.65 -11.25
N ALA A 249 -15.31 -7.50 -9.96
CA ALA A 249 -14.34 -7.13 -8.92
C ALA A 249 -13.27 -8.21 -8.70
N GLY A 250 -13.51 -9.44 -9.17
CA GLY A 250 -12.48 -10.48 -9.23
C GLY A 250 -11.40 -10.23 -10.28
N PHE A 251 -11.59 -9.32 -11.24
CA PHE A 251 -10.62 -9.01 -12.30
C PHE A 251 -10.11 -7.57 -12.27
N LEU A 252 -10.90 -6.66 -11.69
CA LEU A 252 -10.60 -5.24 -11.59
C LEU A 252 -10.41 -4.87 -10.11
N SER A 253 -9.63 -3.81 -9.84
CA SER A 253 -9.47 -3.33 -8.46
C SER A 253 -10.81 -2.94 -7.85
N GLU A 254 -11.10 -3.52 -6.69
CA GLU A 254 -12.34 -3.31 -5.92
C GLU A 254 -12.52 -1.82 -5.57
N HIS A 255 -11.42 -1.16 -5.19
CA HIS A 255 -11.42 0.26 -4.84
C HIS A 255 -11.78 1.16 -6.03
N ALA A 256 -11.22 0.87 -7.21
CA ALA A 256 -11.49 1.64 -8.42
C ALA A 256 -12.94 1.44 -8.89
N LEU A 257 -13.41 0.20 -8.86
CA LEU A 257 -14.76 -0.15 -9.30
C LEU A 257 -15.83 0.48 -8.41
N VAL A 258 -15.66 0.42 -7.09
CA VAL A 258 -16.56 1.08 -6.12
C VAL A 258 -16.54 2.60 -6.33
N ALA A 259 -15.36 3.21 -6.43
CA ALA A 259 -15.23 4.67 -6.61
C ALA A 259 -15.95 5.17 -7.87
N LEU A 260 -15.89 4.41 -8.96
CA LEU A 260 -16.58 4.73 -10.21
C LEU A 260 -18.10 4.55 -10.13
N LEU A 261 -18.57 3.53 -9.41
CA LEU A 261 -19.99 3.20 -9.34
C LEU A 261 -20.74 4.02 -8.30
N ILE A 262 -20.08 4.57 -7.27
CA ILE A 262 -20.68 5.47 -6.28
C ILE A 262 -21.52 6.60 -6.93
N PRO A 263 -20.99 7.45 -7.84
CA PRO A 263 -21.79 8.53 -8.42
C PRO A 263 -22.99 8.00 -9.22
N VAL A 264 -22.86 6.83 -9.82
CA VAL A 264 -23.93 6.21 -10.62
C VAL A 264 -25.05 5.69 -9.71
N VAL A 265 -24.67 5.00 -8.63
CA VAL A 265 -25.59 4.51 -7.59
C VAL A 265 -26.30 5.68 -6.88
N MET A 266 -25.59 6.77 -6.61
CA MET A 266 -26.18 8.00 -6.07
C MET A 266 -27.18 8.64 -7.05
N GLY A 267 -26.93 8.57 -8.35
CA GLY A 267 -27.87 8.98 -9.38
C GLY A 267 -29.17 8.15 -9.35
N ILE A 268 -29.05 6.81 -9.29
CA ILE A 268 -30.21 5.91 -9.16
C ILE A 268 -31.00 6.22 -7.89
N TYR A 269 -30.31 6.42 -6.77
CA TYR A 269 -30.94 6.75 -5.49
C TYR A 269 -31.82 8.00 -5.61
N LYS A 270 -31.27 9.08 -6.17
CA LYS A 270 -31.98 10.36 -6.33
C LYS A 270 -33.20 10.24 -7.25
N GLU A 271 -33.05 9.54 -8.38
CA GLU A 271 -34.16 9.33 -9.32
C GLU A 271 -35.26 8.43 -8.76
N THR A 272 -34.89 7.41 -7.98
CA THR A 272 -35.85 6.51 -7.34
C THR A 272 -36.66 7.23 -6.25
N CYS A 273 -36.00 8.06 -5.44
CA CYS A 273 -36.65 8.89 -4.43
C CYS A 273 -37.64 9.88 -5.08
N ARG A 274 -37.21 10.56 -6.16
CA ARG A 274 -38.06 11.48 -6.93
C ARG A 274 -39.27 10.78 -7.54
N ALA A 275 -39.11 9.58 -8.09
CA ALA A 275 -40.18 8.81 -8.71
C ALA A 275 -41.27 8.36 -7.72
N HIS A 276 -40.90 8.12 -6.45
CA HIS A 276 -41.83 7.69 -5.40
C HIS A 276 -42.31 8.85 -4.51
N GLY A 277 -41.90 10.09 -4.79
CA GLY A 277 -42.28 11.26 -4.00
C GLY A 277 -41.72 11.27 -2.58
N VAL A 278 -40.62 10.55 -2.34
CA VAL A 278 -39.97 10.45 -1.02
C VAL A 278 -38.76 11.37 -0.99
N ASP A 279 -38.65 12.23 0.02
CA ASP A 279 -37.52 13.16 0.14
C ASP A 279 -36.20 12.44 0.41
N LYS A 280 -36.21 11.47 1.33
CA LYS A 280 -35.03 10.66 1.71
C LYS A 280 -35.44 9.28 2.18
N ASP A 281 -34.91 8.25 1.52
CA ASP A 281 -34.98 6.86 1.99
C ASP A 281 -33.60 6.39 2.46
N PRO A 282 -33.32 6.30 3.77
CA PRO A 282 -32.03 5.83 4.27
C PRO A 282 -31.82 4.33 4.06
N ALA A 283 -32.88 3.52 4.00
CA ALA A 283 -32.78 2.08 3.82
C ALA A 283 -32.32 1.74 2.39
N LEU A 284 -32.87 2.43 1.39
CA LEU A 284 -32.42 2.31 0.01
C LEU A 284 -30.97 2.78 -0.17
N ALA A 285 -30.59 3.92 0.41
CA ALA A 285 -29.21 4.42 0.33
C ALA A 285 -28.22 3.42 0.95
N THR A 286 -28.57 2.87 2.12
CA THR A 286 -27.76 1.85 2.80
C THR A 286 -27.65 0.59 1.95
N LEU A 287 -28.76 0.07 1.44
CA LEU A 287 -28.76 -1.13 0.59
C LEU A 287 -27.85 -0.94 -0.63
N LEU A 288 -27.97 0.19 -1.31
CA LEU A 288 -27.24 0.45 -2.55
C LEU A 288 -25.75 0.70 -2.30
N LEU A 289 -25.39 1.56 -1.35
CA LEU A 289 -23.99 1.93 -1.08
C LEU A 289 -23.26 0.82 -0.32
N LEU A 290 -23.85 0.27 0.73
CA LEU A 290 -23.23 -0.79 1.52
C LEU A 290 -23.18 -2.09 0.73
N GLY A 291 -24.25 -2.41 -0.02
CA GLY A 291 -24.28 -3.57 -0.91
C GLY A 291 -23.22 -3.48 -2.02
N LEU A 292 -22.98 -2.28 -2.58
CA LEU A 292 -21.89 -2.04 -3.54
C LEU A 292 -20.52 -2.36 -2.92
N CYS A 293 -20.27 -1.90 -1.70
CA CYS A 293 -19.02 -2.18 -0.98
C CYS A 293 -18.84 -3.67 -0.67
N PHE A 294 -19.89 -4.35 -0.17
CA PHE A 294 -19.82 -5.78 0.13
C PHE A 294 -19.62 -6.63 -1.14
N ALA A 295 -20.35 -6.32 -2.22
CA ALA A 295 -20.19 -7.01 -3.49
C ALA A 295 -18.76 -6.87 -4.04
N GLY A 296 -18.17 -5.67 -3.96
CA GLY A 296 -16.77 -5.46 -4.33
C GLY A 296 -15.80 -6.29 -3.48
N ASN A 297 -16.01 -6.32 -2.16
CA ASN A 297 -15.15 -7.07 -1.23
C ASN A 297 -15.24 -8.59 -1.42
N ILE A 298 -16.44 -9.13 -1.69
CA ILE A 298 -16.63 -10.58 -1.94
C ILE A 298 -15.95 -10.99 -3.25
N GLY A 299 -15.92 -10.12 -4.26
CA GLY A 299 -15.23 -10.37 -5.52
C GLY A 299 -13.71 -10.33 -5.43
N GLY A 300 -13.18 -9.56 -4.48
CA GLY A 300 -11.75 -9.29 -4.33
C GLY A 300 -10.84 -10.52 -4.34
N PRO A 301 -11.16 -11.68 -3.71
CA PRO A 301 -10.29 -12.86 -3.73
C PRO A 301 -10.19 -13.60 -5.08
N GLY A 302 -10.98 -13.21 -6.10
CA GLY A 302 -11.19 -14.03 -7.30
C GLY A 302 -9.99 -14.20 -8.24
N SER A 303 -9.04 -13.26 -8.26
CA SER A 303 -7.83 -13.41 -9.08
C SER A 303 -6.60 -12.68 -8.50
N PRO A 304 -5.38 -13.04 -8.92
CA PRO A 304 -4.17 -12.29 -8.57
C PRO A 304 -4.23 -10.83 -9.02
N ALA A 305 -4.99 -10.54 -10.08
CA ALA A 305 -5.13 -9.20 -10.66
C ALA A 305 -6.13 -8.30 -9.92
N ALA A 306 -7.01 -8.87 -9.11
CA ALA A 306 -8.01 -8.11 -8.36
C ALA A 306 -7.38 -7.15 -7.35
N GLY A 307 -6.27 -7.53 -6.70
CA GLY A 307 -5.64 -6.69 -5.70
C GLY A 307 -4.25 -7.15 -5.27
N GLY A 308 -3.47 -6.22 -4.74
CA GLY A 308 -2.08 -6.47 -4.34
C GLY A 308 -1.92 -7.57 -3.28
N ARG A 309 -2.91 -7.74 -2.39
CA ARG A 309 -2.92 -8.82 -1.39
C ARG A 309 -2.89 -10.21 -2.05
N ASN A 310 -3.63 -10.40 -3.14
CA ASN A 310 -3.71 -11.68 -3.84
C ASN A 310 -2.41 -11.98 -4.59
N ALA A 311 -1.85 -10.98 -5.26
CA ALA A 311 -0.56 -11.09 -5.94
C ALA A 311 0.57 -11.44 -4.95
N ILE A 312 0.60 -10.80 -3.78
CA ILE A 312 1.57 -11.09 -2.73
C ILE A 312 1.38 -12.52 -2.20
N MET A 313 0.13 -12.95 -1.96
CA MET A 313 -0.17 -14.30 -1.50
C MET A 313 0.29 -15.37 -2.51
N VAL A 314 0.09 -15.14 -3.81
CA VAL A 314 0.62 -16.00 -4.88
C VAL A 314 2.14 -16.08 -4.80
N GLY A 315 2.83 -14.95 -4.58
CA GLY A 315 4.27 -14.93 -4.37
C GLY A 315 4.71 -15.80 -3.18
N TYR A 316 4.03 -15.69 -2.03
CA TYR A 316 4.34 -16.53 -0.86
C TYR A 316 4.04 -18.02 -1.09
N LEU A 317 2.93 -18.34 -1.76
CA LEU A 317 2.59 -19.73 -2.09
C LEU A 317 3.60 -20.37 -3.04
N ALA A 318 4.09 -19.60 -4.02
CA ALA A 318 5.18 -20.01 -4.90
C ALA A 318 6.46 -20.29 -4.11
N GLU A 319 6.84 -19.42 -3.16
CA GLU A 319 7.99 -19.62 -2.27
C GLU A 319 7.86 -20.86 -1.36
N MET A 320 6.63 -21.21 -0.95
CA MET A 320 6.36 -22.38 -0.11
C MET A 320 6.33 -23.70 -0.89
N GLY A 321 6.33 -23.67 -2.22
CA GLY A 321 6.25 -24.86 -3.08
C GLY A 321 4.87 -25.51 -3.11
N ILE A 322 3.82 -24.78 -2.71
CA ILE A 322 2.43 -25.27 -2.64
C ILE A 322 1.71 -25.08 -4.00
N GLN A 323 2.29 -24.32 -4.93
CA GLN A 323 1.78 -24.23 -6.30
C GLN A 323 2.29 -25.40 -7.15
N GLY A 324 1.38 -26.36 -7.41
CA GLY A 324 1.57 -27.40 -8.40
C GLY A 324 1.49 -26.85 -9.84
N ALA A 325 2.31 -27.47 -10.70
CA ALA A 325 2.34 -27.39 -12.17
C ALA A 325 2.82 -26.07 -12.80
N GLY A 326 4.13 -26.00 -13.11
CA GLY A 326 4.56 -25.32 -14.34
C GLY A 326 5.74 -24.35 -14.30
N HIS A 327 6.34 -24.05 -13.15
CA HIS A 327 7.61 -23.29 -13.17
C HIS A 327 8.56 -23.73 -12.07
N GLU A 328 9.51 -24.57 -12.48
CA GLU A 328 10.80 -24.73 -11.81
C GLU A 328 11.53 -23.37 -11.84
N PRO A 329 11.85 -22.75 -10.68
CA PRO A 329 12.63 -21.53 -10.70
C PRO A 329 14.09 -21.89 -10.99
N GLN A 330 14.46 -21.88 -12.27
CA GLN A 330 15.86 -21.74 -12.67
C GLN A 330 16.34 -20.32 -12.33
N HIS A 331 16.62 -20.07 -11.06
CA HIS A 331 17.54 -19.00 -10.67
C HIS A 331 18.83 -19.61 -10.12
N HIS A 332 19.51 -20.33 -11.01
CA HIS A 332 20.95 -20.41 -10.95
C HIS A 332 21.53 -19.06 -11.40
N HIS A 333 21.74 -18.14 -10.45
CA HIS A 333 22.86 -17.21 -10.61
C HIS A 333 24.14 -18.04 -10.46
N GLN A 334 24.55 -18.68 -11.55
CA GLN A 334 25.93 -19.10 -11.73
C GLN A 334 26.77 -17.81 -11.80
N THR A 335 27.30 -17.39 -10.66
CA THR A 335 28.59 -16.70 -10.65
C THR A 335 29.65 -17.75 -10.99
N GLY A 336 29.74 -18.06 -12.28
CA GLY A 336 30.64 -19.05 -12.85
C GLY A 336 31.65 -18.37 -13.76
N ASN A 337 32.77 -17.97 -13.17
CA ASN A 337 34.10 -18.04 -13.76
C ASN A 337 34.23 -17.68 -15.26
N CYS A 338 34.64 -16.44 -15.52
CA CYS A 338 35.26 -16.05 -16.78
C CYS A 338 36.62 -16.77 -16.90
N ARG A 339 36.62 -18.05 -17.30
CA ARG A 339 37.82 -18.75 -17.77
C ARG A 339 37.90 -18.63 -19.29
N THR A 340 38.69 -17.66 -19.71
CA THR A 340 39.46 -17.75 -20.94
C THR A 340 40.20 -19.09 -21.03
N SER A 341 39.83 -19.97 -21.95
CA SER A 341 40.77 -20.92 -22.55
C SER A 341 40.14 -21.70 -23.71
N GLN A 342 40.79 -21.55 -24.86
CA GLN A 342 40.89 -22.51 -25.97
C GLN A 342 39.77 -22.60 -27.01
N ILE A 343 39.95 -21.75 -28.02
CA ILE A 343 39.99 -22.14 -29.44
C ILE A 343 40.68 -23.51 -29.60
N ARG A 344 39.97 -24.52 -30.13
CA ARG A 344 40.55 -25.49 -31.08
C ARG A 344 39.46 -26.33 -31.78
N ARG A 345 39.47 -26.15 -33.10
CA ARG A 345 38.98 -26.99 -34.21
C ARG A 345 37.48 -27.11 -34.42
#